data_AF-A0AAU1V9U4-F1
#
_entry.id   AF-A0AAU1V9U4-F1
#
_cell.length_a   1.000
_cell.length_b   1.000
_cell.length_c   1.000
_cell.angle_alpha   90.00
_cell.angle_beta   90.00
_cell.angle_gamma   90.00
#
_symmetry.space_group_name_H-M   'P 1'
#
loop_
_entity.id
_entity.type
_entity.pdbx_description
1 polymer ?
#
loop_
_entity_poly.entity_id
_entity_poly.type
_entity_poly.pdbx_seq_one_letter_code
_entity_poly.pdbx_strand_id
1 'polypeptide(L)'
;MPTPHPPRPPYPPPGGVPGESDENLATRLRGRPDGEVAPSVALLMARHWQPARDYAAICLASQAEVASMVTAATFHQVLDRLALGEAALAVRPRLLAAVRETVRVWSAEDRISGVLPELLKPAGGRGMRTAKSMTPENRKLAERSFQALPGLSRCLLWHTEVEAEPISIPAGLLGMDTDTASAALEQAREKFREGCVHAHRELAPSKDCRFYNRLLDVPIRRGGTLLPDVQQHLAECPYCRFAAEQLSHIEGGLGVLLAESVLGWGALRYFDTRPGRAQQPERTRNSSARHGGGRPRIMPRIPLPGRRSPGAPRNSRALLTGVGVASAGLLAALFAAGLFSHDDGVDPAASNASNGANGGTAPGVGSQSAPGTAHLPTVPGQSRLRNAGADLCLDIRGEVKAGAGTELAACSDAPTQQWSYESNGLVRSVADSGLCLDSHVDAGVVVLGKCAAEKDKRGEDVRYDLTAQGELLTRWDKQLALTATAEDPGADIVVKVREGSSAQRWLADATASADQGSLSIPGTDTPVVRAARLSERTM
;
A
#
# COMPACT_ATOMS: atom_id res chain seq x y z
N MET A 1 -27.37 3.18 -44.86
CA MET A 1 -26.78 3.00 -43.52
C MET A 1 -25.25 2.96 -43.66
N PRO A 2 -24.56 4.11 -43.55
CA PRO A 2 -23.09 4.15 -43.48
C PRO A 2 -22.62 3.60 -42.13
N THR A 3 -21.52 2.85 -42.11
CA THR A 3 -20.91 2.33 -40.87
C THR A 3 -20.12 3.44 -40.15
N PRO A 4 -20.37 3.71 -38.85
CA PRO A 4 -19.84 4.88 -38.14
C PRO A 4 -18.39 4.72 -37.65
N HIS A 5 -17.58 3.90 -38.31
CA HIS A 5 -16.20 3.60 -37.92
C HIS A 5 -15.25 3.81 -39.11
N PRO A 6 -14.43 4.88 -39.11
CA PRO A 6 -13.37 5.03 -40.10
C PRO A 6 -12.32 3.92 -39.91
N PRO A 7 -11.63 3.49 -40.97
CA PRO A 7 -10.54 2.52 -40.86
C PRO A 7 -9.43 3.08 -39.97
N ARG A 8 -8.91 2.26 -39.06
CA ARG A 8 -7.74 2.64 -38.26
C ARG A 8 -6.51 2.80 -39.19
N PRO A 9 -5.65 3.81 -38.99
CA PRO A 9 -4.43 3.94 -39.76
C PRO A 9 -3.52 2.71 -39.52
N PRO A 10 -2.73 2.27 -40.51
CA PRO A 10 -1.94 1.03 -40.43
C PRO A 10 -0.77 1.11 -39.43
N TYR A 11 -0.40 2.31 -38.98
CA TYR A 11 0.60 2.56 -37.95
C TYR A 11 0.10 3.64 -36.97
N PRO A 12 0.48 3.58 -35.68
CA PRO A 12 0.22 4.67 -34.75
C PRO A 12 1.03 5.93 -35.16
N PRO A 13 0.52 7.15 -34.95
CA PRO A 13 1.27 8.36 -35.23
C PRO A 13 2.48 8.48 -34.28
N PRO A 14 3.69 8.83 -34.79
CA PRO A 14 4.83 9.08 -33.95
C PRO A 14 4.63 10.37 -33.14
N GLY A 15 4.98 10.37 -31.86
CA GLY A 15 4.83 11.55 -30.99
C GLY A 15 3.38 11.85 -30.60
N GLY A 16 2.65 10.86 -30.10
CA GLY A 16 1.38 11.13 -29.42
C GLY A 16 1.61 12.01 -28.18
N VAL A 17 0.78 13.03 -27.98
CA VAL A 17 0.71 13.80 -26.73
C VAL A 17 0.54 12.81 -25.57
N PRO A 18 1.29 12.93 -24.45
CA PRO A 18 1.18 12.00 -23.33
C PRO A 18 -0.28 11.80 -22.94
N GLY A 19 -0.74 10.54 -23.02
CA GLY A 19 -2.10 10.18 -22.64
C GLY A 19 -2.34 10.59 -21.18
N GLU A 20 -3.52 11.12 -20.89
CA GLU A 20 -3.79 11.59 -19.53
C GLU A 20 -3.67 10.41 -18.54
N SER A 21 -2.79 10.51 -17.56
CA SER A 21 -2.52 9.43 -16.62
C SER A 21 -3.70 9.17 -15.69
N ASP A 22 -3.78 7.95 -15.13
CA ASP A 22 -4.82 7.62 -14.14
C ASP A 22 -4.67 8.48 -12.88
N GLU A 23 -3.46 8.92 -12.51
CA GLU A 23 -3.21 9.84 -11.39
C GLU A 23 -3.71 11.26 -11.67
N ASN A 24 -3.58 11.75 -12.91
CA ASN A 24 -4.14 13.05 -13.31
C ASN A 24 -5.68 13.02 -13.26
N LEU A 25 -6.29 11.92 -13.73
CA LEU A 25 -7.73 11.69 -13.64
C LEU A 25 -8.19 11.62 -12.18
N ALA A 26 -7.48 10.87 -11.33
CA ALA A 26 -7.76 10.75 -9.91
C ALA A 26 -7.63 12.07 -9.15
N THR A 27 -6.63 12.89 -9.49
CA THR A 27 -6.43 14.22 -8.90
C THR A 27 -7.62 15.14 -9.17
N ARG A 28 -8.34 14.98 -10.30
CA ARG A 28 -9.59 15.72 -10.60
C ARG A 28 -10.82 15.22 -9.83
N LEU A 29 -10.76 14.04 -9.20
CA LEU A 29 -11.87 13.55 -8.35
C LEU A 29 -11.87 14.23 -6.96
N ARG A 30 -10.75 14.87 -6.58
CA ARG A 30 -10.53 15.44 -5.25
C ARG A 30 -11.14 16.84 -5.17
N GLY A 31 -12.16 17.02 -4.32
CA GLY A 31 -12.72 18.33 -3.95
C GLY A 31 -13.41 19.13 -5.07
N ARG A 32 -13.93 18.47 -6.12
CA ARG A 32 -14.62 19.12 -7.25
C ARG A 32 -16.11 18.76 -7.32
N PRO A 33 -16.98 19.65 -7.85
CA PRO A 33 -18.39 19.34 -8.05
C PRO A 33 -18.59 18.30 -9.17
N ASP A 34 -19.59 17.43 -9.02
CA ASP A 34 -19.86 16.25 -9.85
C ASP A 34 -19.74 16.46 -11.37
N GLY A 35 -20.19 17.61 -11.87
CA GLY A 35 -20.16 17.97 -13.29
C GLY A 35 -18.75 18.06 -13.89
N GLU A 36 -17.74 18.43 -13.10
CA GLU A 36 -16.33 18.43 -13.51
C GLU A 36 -15.66 17.06 -13.32
N VAL A 37 -16.20 16.25 -12.41
CA VAL A 37 -15.70 14.93 -12.04
C VAL A 37 -16.12 13.86 -13.06
N ALA A 38 -17.34 13.97 -13.62
CA ALA A 38 -17.93 12.98 -14.51
C ALA A 38 -17.08 12.56 -15.73
N PRO A 39 -16.38 13.45 -16.47
CA PRO A 39 -15.51 13.04 -17.57
C PRO A 39 -14.32 12.18 -17.11
N SER A 40 -13.77 12.48 -15.93
CA SER A 40 -12.64 11.76 -15.35
C SER A 40 -13.05 10.35 -14.91
N VAL A 41 -14.21 10.25 -14.24
CA VAL A 41 -14.83 8.97 -13.88
C VAL A 41 -15.14 8.13 -15.12
N ALA A 42 -15.74 8.72 -16.16
CA ALA A 42 -16.08 8.01 -17.39
C ALA A 42 -14.83 7.42 -18.09
N LEU A 43 -13.70 8.13 -18.09
CA LEU A 43 -12.46 7.65 -18.69
C LEU A 43 -11.78 6.55 -17.85
N LEU A 44 -11.77 6.67 -16.51
CA LEU A 44 -11.31 5.60 -15.62
C LEU A 44 -12.16 4.33 -15.78
N MET A 45 -13.49 4.47 -15.86
CA MET A 45 -14.39 3.36 -16.16
C MET A 45 -14.08 2.74 -17.52
N ALA A 46 -13.96 3.54 -18.59
CA ALA A 46 -13.64 3.04 -19.93
C ALA A 46 -12.31 2.24 -19.99
N ARG A 47 -11.30 2.60 -19.16
CA ARG A 47 -9.98 1.94 -19.11
C ARG A 47 -9.96 0.60 -18.36
N HIS A 48 -10.80 0.42 -17.33
CA HIS A 48 -10.70 -0.75 -16.44
C HIS A 48 -12.01 -1.56 -16.28
N TRP A 49 -13.15 -1.09 -16.80
CA TRP A 49 -14.46 -1.74 -16.61
C TRP A 49 -14.49 -3.17 -17.16
N GLN A 50 -14.06 -3.39 -18.41
CA GLN A 50 -14.14 -4.71 -19.02
C GLN A 50 -13.29 -5.76 -18.26
N PRO A 51 -12.00 -5.50 -17.95
CA PRO A 51 -11.20 -6.33 -17.03
C PRO A 51 -11.92 -6.68 -15.71
N ALA A 52 -12.45 -5.69 -15.01
CA ALA A 52 -13.13 -5.91 -13.73
C ALA A 52 -14.43 -6.73 -13.89
N ARG A 53 -15.16 -6.56 -14.99
CA ARG A 53 -16.39 -7.30 -15.31
C ARG A 53 -16.13 -8.74 -15.75
N ASP A 54 -15.09 -8.98 -16.54
CA ASP A 54 -14.63 -10.33 -16.90
C ASP A 54 -14.34 -11.13 -15.63
N TYR A 55 -13.61 -10.52 -14.69
CA TYR A 55 -13.26 -11.15 -13.43
C TYR A 55 -14.45 -11.30 -12.48
N ALA A 56 -15.40 -10.36 -12.45
CA ALA A 56 -16.65 -10.51 -11.70
C ALA A 56 -17.46 -11.72 -12.19
N ALA A 57 -17.58 -11.92 -13.50
CA ALA A 57 -18.22 -13.11 -14.08
C ALA A 57 -17.47 -14.42 -13.75
N ILE A 58 -16.14 -14.36 -13.65
CA ILE A 58 -15.29 -15.49 -13.19
C ILE A 58 -15.55 -15.82 -11.71
N CYS A 59 -15.57 -14.81 -10.84
CA CYS A 59 -15.80 -14.90 -9.40
C CYS A 59 -17.23 -15.30 -9.01
N LEU A 60 -18.22 -14.96 -9.83
CA LEU A 60 -19.62 -15.36 -9.63
C LEU A 60 -19.99 -16.69 -10.32
N ALA A 61 -19.23 -17.11 -11.34
CA ALA A 61 -19.61 -18.18 -12.26
C ALA A 61 -21.02 -17.97 -12.84
N SER A 62 -21.31 -16.76 -13.32
CA SER A 62 -22.64 -16.30 -13.72
C SER A 62 -22.64 -15.40 -14.96
N GLN A 63 -23.84 -15.02 -15.40
CA GLN A 63 -24.04 -14.08 -16.50
C GLN A 63 -23.92 -12.61 -16.07
N ALA A 64 -24.03 -11.71 -17.05
CA ALA A 64 -23.44 -10.37 -17.04
C ALA A 64 -24.06 -9.35 -16.09
N GLU A 65 -25.31 -9.52 -15.65
CA GLU A 65 -26.00 -8.50 -14.83
C GLU A 65 -25.43 -8.42 -13.40
N VAL A 66 -25.41 -9.54 -12.67
CA VAL A 66 -24.80 -9.60 -11.32
C VAL A 66 -23.31 -9.28 -11.37
N ALA A 67 -22.62 -9.67 -12.45
CA ALA A 67 -21.23 -9.29 -12.68
C ALA A 67 -21.08 -7.76 -12.82
N SER A 68 -21.97 -7.09 -13.56
CA SER A 68 -21.96 -5.64 -13.74
C SER A 68 -22.34 -4.88 -12.45
N MET A 69 -23.25 -5.42 -11.62
CA MET A 69 -23.57 -4.86 -10.30
C MET A 69 -22.36 -4.91 -9.35
N VAL A 70 -21.67 -6.06 -9.28
CA VAL A 70 -20.42 -6.19 -8.52
C VAL A 70 -19.37 -5.23 -9.05
N THR A 71 -19.17 -5.15 -10.37
CA THR A 71 -18.21 -4.22 -10.97
C THR A 71 -18.54 -2.77 -10.62
N ALA A 72 -19.79 -2.32 -10.76
CA ALA A 72 -20.21 -0.97 -10.37
C ALA A 72 -19.91 -0.66 -8.90
N ALA A 73 -20.29 -1.55 -7.97
CA ALA A 73 -20.00 -1.40 -6.55
C ALA A 73 -18.48 -1.29 -6.27
N THR A 74 -17.65 -2.06 -6.97
CA THR A 74 -16.19 -1.99 -6.83
C THR A 74 -15.57 -0.75 -7.46
N PHE A 75 -16.20 -0.19 -8.50
CA PHE A 75 -15.78 1.09 -9.07
C PHE A 75 -16.06 2.23 -8.12
N HIS A 76 -17.23 2.26 -7.48
CA HIS A 76 -17.54 3.26 -6.44
C HIS A 76 -16.48 3.18 -5.33
N GLN A 77 -16.34 2.01 -4.66
CA GLN A 77 -15.35 1.80 -3.59
C GLN A 77 -13.90 2.18 -3.94
N VAL A 78 -13.49 2.10 -5.21
CA VAL A 78 -12.15 2.52 -5.66
C VAL A 78 -12.12 4.01 -5.98
N LEU A 79 -13.11 4.56 -6.68
CA LEU A 79 -13.20 5.98 -7.02
C LEU A 79 -13.34 6.86 -5.76
N ASP A 80 -14.16 6.44 -4.79
CA ASP A 80 -14.33 7.11 -3.50
C ASP A 80 -12.96 7.30 -2.80
N ARG A 81 -12.14 6.24 -2.79
CA ARG A 81 -10.80 6.25 -2.20
C ARG A 81 -9.81 7.14 -2.97
N LEU A 82 -9.93 7.23 -4.29
CA LEU A 82 -9.11 8.13 -5.11
C LEU A 82 -9.50 9.61 -4.87
N ALA A 83 -10.80 9.88 -4.69
CA ALA A 83 -11.32 11.20 -4.29
C ALA A 83 -10.88 11.59 -2.86
N LEU A 84 -10.78 10.62 -1.95
CA LEU A 84 -10.21 10.80 -0.60
C LEU A 84 -8.68 11.01 -0.57
N GLY A 85 -8.00 10.93 -1.72
CA GLY A 85 -6.57 11.24 -1.85
C GLY A 85 -5.65 10.07 -2.20
N GLU A 86 -6.15 8.83 -2.27
CA GLU A 86 -5.29 7.70 -2.67
C GLU A 86 -4.77 7.85 -4.11
N ALA A 87 -3.58 7.29 -4.36
CA ALA A 87 -2.95 7.28 -5.66
C ALA A 87 -3.60 6.24 -6.61
N ALA A 88 -3.81 6.63 -7.86
CA ALA A 88 -4.32 5.79 -8.95
C ALA A 88 -3.20 5.06 -9.70
N LEU A 89 -2.21 4.58 -8.95
CA LEU A 89 -1.16 3.72 -9.49
C LEU A 89 -1.60 2.25 -9.39
N ALA A 90 -1.57 1.53 -10.51
CA ALA A 90 -2.04 0.14 -10.62
C ALA A 90 -3.53 -0.05 -10.26
N VAL A 91 -4.42 0.81 -10.79
CA VAL A 91 -5.88 0.75 -10.60
C VAL A 91 -6.47 -0.62 -10.97
N ARG A 92 -5.96 -1.29 -12.01
CA ARG A 92 -6.52 -2.56 -12.49
C ARG A 92 -6.38 -3.73 -11.50
N PRO A 93 -5.20 -4.11 -10.98
CA PRO A 93 -5.12 -5.16 -9.95
C PRO A 93 -5.86 -4.80 -8.66
N ARG A 94 -5.94 -3.50 -8.32
CA ARG A 94 -6.74 -2.99 -7.19
C ARG A 94 -8.24 -3.27 -7.37
N LEU A 95 -8.82 -2.92 -8.52
CA LEU A 95 -10.21 -3.22 -8.87
C LEU A 95 -10.48 -4.73 -8.86
N LEU A 96 -9.58 -5.54 -9.42
CA LEU A 96 -9.73 -6.99 -9.45
C LEU A 96 -9.70 -7.59 -8.03
N ALA A 97 -8.79 -7.15 -7.16
CA ALA A 97 -8.79 -7.54 -5.76
C ALA A 97 -10.09 -7.14 -5.03
N ALA A 98 -10.61 -5.93 -5.29
CA ALA A 98 -11.87 -5.44 -4.75
C ALA A 98 -13.09 -6.24 -5.27
N VAL A 99 -13.09 -6.69 -6.53
CA VAL A 99 -14.14 -7.55 -7.11
C VAL A 99 -14.21 -8.88 -6.38
N ARG A 100 -13.07 -9.56 -6.17
CA ARG A 100 -13.00 -10.81 -5.39
C ARG A 100 -13.55 -10.61 -3.98
N GLU A 101 -13.17 -9.51 -3.34
CA GLU A 101 -13.56 -9.21 -1.96
C GLU A 101 -15.04 -8.82 -1.84
N THR A 102 -15.58 -8.04 -2.77
CA THR A 102 -17.00 -7.68 -2.83
C THR A 102 -17.86 -8.93 -3.03
N VAL A 103 -17.48 -9.85 -3.92
CA VAL A 103 -18.18 -11.14 -4.07
C VAL A 103 -18.05 -11.99 -2.80
N ARG A 104 -16.89 -12.00 -2.12
CA ARG A 104 -16.71 -12.69 -0.83
C ARG A 104 -17.66 -12.14 0.23
N VAL A 105 -17.70 -10.82 0.44
CA VAL A 105 -18.54 -10.13 1.43
C VAL A 105 -20.03 -10.29 1.11
N TRP A 106 -20.47 -9.96 -0.12
CA TRP A 106 -21.87 -10.13 -0.53
C TRP A 106 -22.31 -11.60 -0.44
N SER A 107 -21.41 -12.56 -0.72
CA SER A 107 -21.72 -13.97 -0.55
C SER A 107 -21.86 -14.40 0.90
N ALA A 108 -21.27 -13.68 1.87
CA ALA A 108 -21.38 -13.94 3.30
C ALA A 108 -22.64 -13.31 3.92
N GLU A 109 -23.10 -12.20 3.35
CA GLU A 109 -24.33 -11.50 3.72
C GLU A 109 -25.56 -12.31 3.27
N ASP A 110 -26.26 -12.96 4.21
CA ASP A 110 -27.39 -13.84 3.87
C ASP A 110 -28.58 -13.04 3.27
N ARG A 111 -28.73 -11.74 3.59
CA ARG A 111 -29.73 -10.86 2.95
C ARG A 111 -29.44 -10.60 1.46
N ILE A 112 -28.18 -10.39 1.08
CA ILE A 112 -27.79 -10.13 -0.32
C ILE A 112 -27.75 -11.45 -1.10
N SER A 113 -27.13 -12.49 -0.54
CA SER A 113 -27.04 -13.80 -1.18
C SER A 113 -28.37 -14.56 -1.28
N GLY A 114 -29.38 -14.19 -0.48
CA GLY A 114 -30.76 -14.64 -0.63
C GLY A 114 -31.51 -14.03 -1.84
N VAL A 115 -31.10 -12.86 -2.35
CA VAL A 115 -31.67 -12.23 -3.56
C VAL A 115 -30.78 -12.34 -4.80
N LEU A 116 -29.49 -12.65 -4.63
CA LEU A 116 -28.52 -12.88 -5.71
C LEU A 116 -27.95 -14.32 -5.61
N PRO A 117 -28.68 -15.36 -6.06
CA PRO A 117 -28.29 -16.77 -5.89
C PRO A 117 -26.97 -17.14 -6.58
N GLU A 118 -26.51 -16.34 -7.53
CA GLU A 118 -25.16 -16.39 -8.12
C GLU A 118 -24.05 -16.41 -7.08
N LEU A 119 -24.20 -15.65 -6.00
CA LEU A 119 -23.24 -15.59 -4.90
C LEU A 119 -23.11 -16.94 -4.17
N LEU A 120 -24.13 -17.80 -4.22
CA LEU A 120 -24.15 -19.10 -3.54
C LEU A 120 -23.51 -20.24 -4.36
N LYS A 121 -23.05 -19.97 -5.59
CA LYS A 121 -22.42 -21.00 -6.44
C LYS A 121 -21.11 -21.51 -5.83
N PRO A 122 -20.89 -22.84 -5.70
CA PRO A 122 -19.65 -23.39 -5.13
C PRO A 122 -18.38 -23.04 -5.90
N ALA A 123 -18.48 -22.83 -7.22
CA ALA A 123 -17.38 -22.39 -8.08
C ALA A 123 -17.14 -20.86 -8.07
N GLY A 124 -17.87 -20.13 -7.21
CA GLY A 124 -17.81 -18.68 -7.06
C GLY A 124 -17.89 -18.25 -5.60
N GLY A 125 -18.81 -17.33 -5.27
CA GLY A 125 -18.92 -16.70 -3.96
C GLY A 125 -18.91 -17.67 -2.77
N ARG A 126 -19.76 -18.69 -2.76
CA ARG A 126 -19.78 -19.72 -1.69
C ARG A 126 -18.44 -20.44 -1.51
N GLY A 127 -17.70 -20.67 -2.60
CA GLY A 127 -16.35 -21.22 -2.53
C GLY A 127 -15.40 -20.26 -1.81
N MET A 128 -15.39 -18.99 -2.21
CA MET A 128 -14.61 -17.93 -1.57
C MET A 128 -15.02 -17.68 -0.11
N ARG A 129 -16.31 -17.78 0.25
CA ARG A 129 -16.84 -17.71 1.64
C ARG A 129 -16.19 -18.77 2.54
N THR A 130 -15.79 -19.91 1.98
CA THR A 130 -15.22 -21.06 2.72
C THR A 130 -13.68 -21.18 2.67
N ALA A 131 -13.00 -20.39 1.83
CA ALA A 131 -11.57 -20.51 1.63
C ALA A 131 -10.75 -19.75 2.70
N LYS A 132 -9.86 -20.45 3.41
CA LYS A 132 -9.04 -19.90 4.53
C LYS A 132 -8.07 -18.78 4.11
N SER A 133 -7.68 -18.75 2.85
CA SER A 133 -6.87 -17.70 2.22
C SER A 133 -7.25 -17.66 0.74
N MET A 134 -7.31 -16.48 0.14
CA MET A 134 -7.48 -16.34 -1.31
C MET A 134 -6.22 -16.76 -2.06
N THR A 135 -5.05 -16.49 -1.47
CA THR A 135 -3.74 -16.70 -2.09
C THR A 135 -3.11 -18.01 -1.58
N PRO A 136 -2.70 -18.93 -2.47
CA PRO A 136 -2.05 -20.20 -2.11
C PRO A 136 -0.74 -20.02 -1.34
N GLU A 137 -0.37 -21.01 -0.51
CA GLU A 137 0.91 -21.02 0.22
C GLU A 137 2.13 -20.87 -0.70
N ASN A 138 2.11 -21.54 -1.85
CA ASN A 138 3.16 -21.45 -2.87
C ASN A 138 3.13 -20.14 -3.68
N ARG A 139 2.33 -19.15 -3.28
CA ARG A 139 2.27 -17.81 -3.89
C ARG A 139 2.50 -16.68 -2.89
N LYS A 140 2.68 -16.99 -1.59
CA LYS A 140 2.85 -16.00 -0.50
C LYS A 140 4.09 -15.11 -0.65
N LEU A 141 5.16 -15.61 -1.28
CA LEU A 141 6.38 -14.82 -1.50
C LEU A 141 6.19 -13.82 -2.63
N ALA A 142 5.61 -14.26 -3.75
CA ALA A 142 5.21 -13.41 -4.87
C ALA A 142 4.14 -12.38 -4.47
N GLU A 143 3.20 -12.73 -3.59
CA GLU A 143 2.18 -11.82 -3.06
C GLU A 143 2.82 -10.69 -2.23
N ARG A 144 3.63 -11.05 -1.23
CA ARG A 144 4.36 -10.09 -0.38
C ARG A 144 5.28 -9.21 -1.23
N SER A 145 5.99 -9.81 -2.18
CA SER A 145 6.86 -9.08 -3.11
C SER A 145 6.10 -8.12 -4.02
N PHE A 146 4.96 -8.51 -4.58
CA PHE A 146 4.19 -7.63 -5.45
C PHE A 146 3.63 -6.43 -4.67
N GLN A 147 3.07 -6.66 -3.48
CA GLN A 147 2.51 -5.56 -2.69
C GLN A 147 3.56 -4.61 -2.12
N ALA A 148 4.80 -5.08 -1.92
CA ALA A 148 5.93 -4.23 -1.53
C ALA A 148 6.49 -3.35 -2.68
N LEU A 149 6.08 -3.58 -3.94
CA LEU A 149 6.53 -2.76 -5.06
C LEU A 149 5.83 -1.39 -5.10
N PRO A 150 6.55 -0.33 -5.53
CA PRO A 150 5.94 0.95 -5.90
C PRO A 150 4.77 0.77 -6.87
N GLY A 151 3.74 1.61 -6.74
CA GLY A 151 2.53 1.50 -7.57
C GLY A 151 2.81 1.54 -9.08
N LEU A 152 3.81 2.34 -9.50
CA LEU A 152 4.31 2.40 -10.87
C LEU A 152 4.83 1.04 -11.35
N SER A 153 5.68 0.38 -10.56
CA SER A 153 6.21 -0.97 -10.85
C SER A 153 5.11 -2.03 -10.86
N ARG A 154 4.12 -1.95 -9.95
CA ARG A 154 2.92 -2.82 -9.97
C ARG A 154 2.09 -2.60 -11.23
N CYS A 155 1.97 -1.38 -11.72
CA CYS A 155 1.23 -1.03 -12.93
C CYS A 155 1.91 -1.64 -14.18
N LEU A 156 3.20 -1.37 -14.37
CA LEU A 156 3.98 -1.90 -15.49
C LEU A 156 3.90 -3.43 -15.55
N LEU A 157 4.21 -4.12 -14.44
CA LEU A 157 4.15 -5.58 -14.35
C LEU A 157 2.74 -6.12 -14.62
N TRP A 158 1.69 -5.52 -14.04
CA TRP A 158 0.34 -6.04 -14.23
C TRP A 158 -0.11 -5.98 -15.70
N HIS A 159 0.11 -4.83 -16.34
CA HIS A 159 -0.39 -4.61 -17.69
C HIS A 159 0.38 -5.42 -18.75
N THR A 160 1.71 -5.54 -18.63
CA THR A 160 2.49 -6.34 -19.59
C THR A 160 2.48 -7.83 -19.27
N GLU A 161 2.73 -8.23 -18.03
CA GLU A 161 2.86 -9.64 -17.65
C GLU A 161 1.52 -10.35 -17.50
N VAL A 162 0.49 -9.68 -16.93
CA VAL A 162 -0.81 -10.32 -16.64
C VAL A 162 -1.84 -10.02 -17.72
N GLU A 163 -2.07 -8.76 -18.10
CA GLU A 163 -3.07 -8.41 -19.13
C GLU A 163 -2.60 -8.67 -20.58
N ALA A 164 -1.30 -8.90 -20.79
CA ALA A 164 -0.66 -9.04 -22.11
C ALA A 164 -0.90 -7.82 -23.02
N GLU A 165 -0.91 -6.61 -22.44
CA GLU A 165 -0.98 -5.35 -23.18
C GLU A 165 0.42 -4.89 -23.63
N PRO A 166 0.55 -4.21 -24.79
CA PRO A 166 1.83 -3.62 -25.21
C PRO A 166 2.23 -2.48 -24.28
N ILE A 167 3.54 -2.23 -24.13
CA ILE A 167 4.11 -1.27 -23.17
C ILE A 167 3.54 0.15 -23.28
N SER A 168 3.08 0.56 -24.47
CA SER A 168 2.42 1.84 -24.70
C SER A 168 1.13 2.05 -23.89
N ILE A 169 0.45 0.99 -23.45
CA ILE A 169 -0.74 1.10 -22.59
C ILE A 169 -0.35 1.55 -21.17
N PRO A 170 0.45 0.81 -20.37
CA PRO A 170 0.83 1.29 -19.04
C PRO A 170 1.70 2.55 -19.09
N ALA A 171 2.50 2.77 -20.14
CA ALA A 171 3.18 4.06 -20.34
C ALA A 171 2.18 5.22 -20.36
N GLY A 172 1.12 5.13 -21.19
CA GLY A 172 0.05 6.13 -21.25
C GLY A 172 -0.76 6.26 -19.95
N LEU A 173 -1.02 5.16 -19.24
CA LEU A 173 -1.72 5.21 -17.93
C LEU A 173 -0.86 5.88 -16.84
N LEU A 174 0.46 5.83 -16.97
CA LEU A 174 1.43 6.46 -16.04
C LEU A 174 1.87 7.87 -16.49
N GLY A 175 1.49 8.32 -17.69
CA GLY A 175 1.95 9.59 -18.26
C GLY A 175 3.43 9.58 -18.71
N MET A 176 3.98 8.40 -18.98
CA MET A 176 5.38 8.17 -19.38
C MET A 176 5.52 7.91 -20.88
N ASP A 177 6.71 8.10 -21.43
CA ASP A 177 7.10 7.58 -22.74
C ASP A 177 7.34 6.06 -22.71
N THR A 178 7.42 5.42 -23.88
CA THR A 178 7.59 3.97 -24.01
C THR A 178 8.95 3.44 -23.56
N ASP A 179 9.99 4.27 -23.60
CA ASP A 179 11.38 3.81 -23.47
C ASP A 179 11.76 3.87 -22.00
N THR A 180 11.39 4.95 -21.30
CA THR A 180 11.42 5.04 -19.83
C THR A 180 10.50 3.98 -19.21
N ALA A 181 9.31 3.74 -19.76
CA ALA A 181 8.42 2.67 -19.29
C ALA A 181 9.02 1.27 -19.49
N SER A 182 9.74 1.04 -20.60
CA SER A 182 10.44 -0.23 -20.85
C SER A 182 11.59 -0.45 -19.87
N ALA A 183 12.44 0.57 -19.65
CA ALA A 183 13.51 0.50 -18.66
C ALA A 183 12.99 0.29 -17.22
N ALA A 184 11.89 0.97 -16.87
CA ALA A 184 11.22 0.80 -15.58
C ALA A 184 10.56 -0.59 -15.41
N LEU A 185 10.13 -1.24 -16.50
CA LEU A 185 9.60 -2.61 -16.45
C LEU A 185 10.70 -3.63 -16.12
N GLU A 186 11.87 -3.55 -16.76
CA GLU A 186 12.98 -4.45 -16.44
C GLU A 186 13.46 -4.24 -14.99
N GLN A 187 13.53 -2.99 -14.52
CA GLN A 187 13.82 -2.71 -13.11
C GLN A 187 12.71 -3.26 -12.17
N ALA A 188 11.44 -3.23 -12.59
CA ALA A 188 10.35 -3.81 -11.81
C ALA A 188 10.43 -5.34 -11.72
N ARG A 189 10.89 -6.03 -12.77
CA ARG A 189 11.14 -7.48 -12.75
C ARG A 189 12.26 -7.86 -11.76
N GLU A 190 13.39 -7.16 -11.78
CA GLU A 190 14.48 -7.43 -10.85
C GLU A 190 14.08 -7.07 -9.40
N LYS A 191 13.42 -5.93 -9.16
CA LYS A 191 12.88 -5.59 -7.83
C LYS A 191 11.84 -6.60 -7.32
N PHE A 192 11.06 -7.21 -8.20
CA PHE A 192 10.18 -8.33 -7.85
C PHE A 192 10.96 -9.60 -7.50
N ARG A 193 12.08 -9.87 -8.18
CA ARG A 193 13.00 -10.97 -7.83
C ARG A 193 13.63 -10.76 -6.45
N GLU A 194 14.20 -9.58 -6.22
CA GLU A 194 14.75 -9.16 -4.93
C GLU A 194 13.72 -9.27 -3.80
N GLY A 195 12.50 -8.78 -4.03
CA GLY A 195 11.40 -8.84 -3.07
C GLY A 195 10.96 -10.28 -2.75
N CYS A 196 10.95 -11.20 -3.71
CA CYS A 196 10.69 -12.62 -3.47
C CYS A 196 11.79 -13.26 -2.61
N VAL A 197 13.06 -12.93 -2.86
CA VAL A 197 14.22 -13.40 -2.08
C VAL A 197 14.18 -12.79 -0.66
N HIS A 198 13.79 -11.52 -0.52
CA HIS A 198 13.63 -10.83 0.75
C HIS A 198 12.50 -11.44 1.60
N ALA A 199 11.29 -11.54 1.03
CA ALA A 199 10.13 -12.17 1.67
C ALA A 199 10.45 -13.60 2.16
N HIS A 200 11.23 -14.36 1.38
CA HIS A 200 11.67 -15.69 1.79
C HIS A 200 12.56 -15.68 3.04
N ARG A 201 13.41 -14.66 3.22
CA ARG A 201 14.30 -14.54 4.38
C ARG A 201 13.54 -14.10 5.63
N GLU A 202 12.55 -13.22 5.49
CA GLU A 202 11.67 -12.79 6.58
C GLU A 202 10.81 -13.94 7.10
N LEU A 203 10.07 -14.61 6.20
CA LEU A 203 9.08 -15.64 6.56
C LEU A 203 9.70 -17.03 6.78
N ALA A 204 11.02 -17.14 6.80
CA ALA A 204 11.73 -18.41 6.90
C ALA A 204 11.51 -19.15 8.24
N PRO A 205 10.96 -20.37 8.25
CA PRO A 205 10.62 -21.09 9.47
C PRO A 205 11.84 -21.62 10.24
N SER A 206 13.00 -21.79 9.58
CA SER A 206 14.26 -22.21 10.22
C SER A 206 15.45 -21.33 9.82
N LYS A 207 16.55 -21.45 10.57
CA LYS A 207 17.83 -20.81 10.22
C LYS A 207 18.38 -21.35 8.89
N ASP A 208 18.18 -22.64 8.63
CA ASP A 208 18.64 -23.35 7.42
C ASP A 208 17.90 -22.83 6.19
N CYS A 209 16.59 -22.56 6.30
CA CYS A 209 15.82 -21.91 5.24
C CYS A 209 16.42 -20.54 4.86
N ARG A 210 16.88 -19.74 5.85
CA ARG A 210 17.58 -18.47 5.61
C ARG A 210 18.97 -18.64 4.99
N PHE A 211 19.65 -19.75 5.27
CA PHE A 211 20.93 -20.10 4.65
C PHE A 211 20.74 -20.52 3.18
N TYR A 212 19.93 -21.56 2.93
CA TYR A 212 19.71 -22.11 1.60
C TYR A 212 19.11 -21.11 0.60
N ASN A 213 18.33 -20.12 1.07
CA ASN A 213 17.87 -19.00 0.25
C ASN A 213 18.98 -18.35 -0.60
N ARG A 214 20.14 -18.10 0.01
CA ARG A 214 21.30 -17.46 -0.66
C ARG A 214 21.91 -18.34 -1.75
N LEU A 215 21.62 -19.64 -1.72
CA LEU A 215 22.10 -20.67 -2.65
C LEU A 215 21.04 -21.06 -3.69
N LEU A 216 19.81 -20.54 -3.61
CA LEU A 216 18.73 -20.78 -4.58
C LEU A 216 18.75 -19.76 -5.71
N ASP A 217 18.84 -18.47 -5.38
CA ASP A 217 18.55 -17.41 -6.36
C ASP A 217 19.52 -17.37 -7.55
N VAL A 218 20.83 -17.20 -7.29
CA VAL A 218 21.84 -17.02 -8.34
C VAL A 218 21.93 -18.23 -9.30
N PRO A 219 21.89 -19.50 -8.84
CA PRO A 219 21.81 -20.63 -9.76
C PRO A 219 20.53 -20.66 -10.59
N ILE A 220 19.37 -20.36 -10.00
CA ILE A 220 18.09 -20.32 -10.74
C ILE A 220 18.13 -19.24 -11.83
N ARG A 221 18.58 -18.02 -11.51
CA ARG A 221 18.75 -16.91 -12.47
C ARG A 221 19.69 -17.26 -13.64
N ARG A 222 20.67 -18.14 -13.42
CA ARG A 222 21.63 -18.61 -14.44
C ARG A 222 21.21 -19.90 -15.15
N GLY A 223 20.05 -20.49 -14.82
CA GLY A 223 19.64 -21.81 -15.34
C GLY A 223 20.57 -22.96 -14.92
N GLY A 224 21.36 -22.77 -13.86
CA GLY A 224 22.36 -23.72 -13.39
C GLY A 224 21.82 -24.81 -12.49
N THR A 225 22.57 -25.91 -12.35
CA THR A 225 22.25 -26.98 -11.39
C THR A 225 22.46 -26.52 -9.95
N LEU A 226 21.45 -26.72 -9.11
CA LEU A 226 21.56 -26.51 -7.65
C LEU A 226 22.58 -27.47 -7.02
N LEU A 227 23.25 -27.02 -5.95
CA LEU A 227 24.16 -27.85 -5.15
C LEU A 227 23.42 -29.06 -4.55
N PRO A 228 24.06 -30.23 -4.34
CA PRO A 228 23.41 -31.43 -3.80
C PRO A 228 22.66 -31.19 -2.49
N ASP A 229 23.28 -30.48 -1.54
CA ASP A 229 22.69 -30.17 -0.23
C ASP A 229 21.43 -29.29 -0.35
N VAL A 230 21.42 -28.38 -1.34
CA VAL A 230 20.24 -27.56 -1.66
C VAL A 230 19.14 -28.47 -2.23
N GLN A 231 19.46 -29.39 -3.14
CA GLN A 231 18.49 -30.35 -3.68
C GLN A 231 17.88 -31.25 -2.59
N GLN A 232 18.70 -31.73 -1.64
CA GLN A 232 18.23 -32.49 -0.47
C GLN A 232 17.26 -31.64 0.38
N HIS A 233 17.62 -30.39 0.70
CA HIS A 233 16.74 -29.50 1.44
C HIS A 233 15.43 -29.21 0.70
N LEU A 234 15.43 -29.10 -0.64
CA LEU A 234 14.20 -28.94 -1.44
C LEU A 234 13.32 -30.20 -1.50
N ALA A 235 13.87 -31.39 -1.27
CA ALA A 235 13.08 -32.62 -1.12
C ALA A 235 12.27 -32.59 0.19
N GLU A 236 12.92 -32.16 1.28
CA GLU A 236 12.37 -32.21 2.64
C GLU A 236 11.55 -30.97 3.03
N CYS A 237 11.91 -29.78 2.56
CA CYS A 237 11.30 -28.50 2.95
C CYS A 237 10.28 -27.98 1.90
N PRO A 238 8.96 -28.01 2.17
CA PRO A 238 7.95 -27.48 1.25
C PRO A 238 8.11 -25.98 0.99
N TYR A 239 8.49 -25.21 2.02
CA TYR A 239 8.67 -23.77 1.96
C TYR A 239 9.75 -23.35 0.95
N CYS A 240 10.97 -23.89 1.09
CA CYS A 240 12.06 -23.62 0.15
C CYS A 240 11.76 -24.20 -1.26
N ARG A 241 11.00 -25.30 -1.36
CA ARG A 241 10.53 -25.85 -2.65
C ARG A 241 9.57 -24.90 -3.37
N PHE A 242 8.63 -24.30 -2.65
CA PHE A 242 7.76 -23.24 -3.19
C PHE A 242 8.55 -21.97 -3.55
N ALA A 243 9.63 -21.66 -2.82
CA ALA A 243 10.52 -20.55 -3.16
C ALA A 243 11.26 -20.79 -4.48
N ALA A 244 11.83 -21.99 -4.66
CA ALA A 244 12.52 -22.38 -5.88
C ALA A 244 11.59 -22.37 -7.11
N GLU A 245 10.34 -22.84 -6.96
CA GLU A 245 9.33 -22.81 -8.02
C GLU A 245 8.94 -21.36 -8.39
N GLN A 246 8.60 -20.51 -7.42
CA GLN A 246 8.31 -19.08 -7.67
C GLN A 246 9.50 -18.35 -8.34
N LEU A 247 10.73 -18.52 -7.85
CA LEU A 247 11.93 -17.92 -8.45
C LEU A 247 12.22 -18.43 -9.87
N SER A 248 11.80 -19.65 -10.22
CA SER A 248 11.95 -20.22 -11.56
C SER A 248 10.93 -19.67 -12.57
N HIS A 249 9.78 -19.16 -12.10
CA HIS A 249 8.76 -18.56 -12.96
C HIS A 249 9.10 -17.14 -13.42
N ILE A 250 10.03 -16.43 -12.76
CA ILE A 250 10.34 -15.01 -13.08
C ILE A 250 10.83 -14.84 -14.52
N GLU A 251 11.61 -15.79 -15.04
CA GLU A 251 12.24 -15.70 -16.38
C GLU A 251 11.32 -16.15 -17.55
N GLY A 252 10.08 -16.58 -17.29
CA GLY A 252 9.23 -17.16 -18.36
C GLY A 252 7.80 -17.58 -18.00
N GLY A 253 7.33 -17.28 -16.79
CA GLY A 253 5.99 -17.55 -16.30
C GLY A 253 5.47 -16.47 -15.34
N LEU A 254 6.10 -15.28 -15.34
CA LEU A 254 5.87 -14.21 -14.38
C LEU A 254 4.40 -13.76 -14.34
N GLY A 255 3.77 -13.63 -15.51
CA GLY A 255 2.33 -13.33 -15.60
C GLY A 255 1.42 -14.33 -14.88
N VAL A 256 1.71 -15.64 -14.94
CA VAL A 256 0.95 -16.66 -14.20
C VAL A 256 1.21 -16.52 -12.70
N LEU A 257 2.47 -16.34 -12.31
CA LEU A 257 2.87 -16.14 -10.91
C LEU A 257 2.18 -14.93 -10.28
N LEU A 258 2.10 -13.81 -11.01
CA LEU A 258 1.44 -12.57 -10.58
C LEU A 258 -0.09 -12.71 -10.54
N ALA A 259 -0.71 -13.37 -11.52
CA ALA A 259 -2.15 -13.65 -11.48
C ALA A 259 -2.51 -14.52 -10.26
N GLU A 260 -1.77 -15.61 -10.02
CA GLU A 260 -2.00 -16.52 -8.90
C GLU A 260 -1.66 -15.92 -7.53
N SER A 261 -0.74 -14.95 -7.44
CA SER A 261 -0.39 -14.28 -6.19
C SER A 261 -1.29 -13.10 -5.82
N VAL A 262 -1.84 -12.39 -6.80
CA VAL A 262 -2.73 -11.23 -6.56
C VAL A 262 -4.20 -11.65 -6.52
N LEU A 263 -4.65 -12.47 -7.47
CA LEU A 263 -6.06 -12.88 -7.60
C LEU A 263 -6.35 -14.19 -6.84
N GLY A 264 -5.48 -15.18 -6.96
CA GLY A 264 -5.65 -16.50 -6.37
C GLY A 264 -6.86 -17.25 -6.91
N TRP A 265 -8.05 -16.99 -6.35
CA TRP A 265 -9.31 -17.54 -6.85
C TRP A 265 -9.55 -17.14 -8.31
N GLY A 266 -9.76 -18.11 -9.19
CA GLY A 266 -10.02 -17.84 -10.61
C GLY A 266 -8.86 -17.21 -11.40
N ALA A 267 -7.66 -17.08 -10.81
CA ALA A 267 -6.50 -16.42 -11.41
C ALA A 267 -6.17 -16.88 -12.84
N LEU A 268 -6.03 -18.19 -13.03
CA LEU A 268 -5.75 -18.78 -14.36
C LEU A 268 -6.89 -18.49 -15.35
N ARG A 269 -8.16 -18.69 -14.94
CA ARG A 269 -9.33 -18.37 -15.77
C ARG A 269 -9.33 -16.90 -16.21
N TYR A 270 -8.87 -15.98 -15.37
CA TYR A 270 -8.75 -14.57 -15.74
C TYR A 270 -7.61 -14.34 -16.73
N PHE A 271 -6.42 -14.86 -16.41
CA PHE A 271 -5.20 -14.80 -17.21
C PHE A 271 -5.38 -15.35 -18.63
N ASP A 272 -6.12 -16.45 -18.77
CA ASP A 272 -6.37 -17.11 -20.05
C ASP A 272 -7.34 -16.33 -20.96
N THR A 273 -8.23 -15.48 -20.40
CA THR A 273 -9.13 -14.62 -21.21
C THR A 273 -8.46 -13.37 -21.79
N ARG A 274 -7.19 -13.10 -21.44
CA ARG A 274 -6.54 -11.82 -21.78
C ARG A 274 -6.27 -11.71 -23.28
N PRO A 275 -6.76 -10.66 -23.99
CA PRO A 275 -6.76 -10.64 -25.47
C PRO A 275 -5.40 -10.84 -26.14
N GLY A 276 -4.30 -10.36 -25.54
CA GLY A 276 -2.95 -10.56 -26.07
C GLY A 276 -2.47 -12.02 -26.10
N ARG A 277 -3.15 -12.94 -25.38
CA ARG A 277 -2.84 -14.38 -25.36
C ARG A 277 -3.59 -15.18 -26.41
N ALA A 278 -4.83 -14.78 -26.73
CA ALA A 278 -5.65 -15.43 -27.75
C ALA A 278 -5.05 -15.34 -29.17
N GLN A 279 -4.06 -14.48 -29.39
CA GLN A 279 -3.30 -14.39 -30.65
C GLN A 279 -2.07 -15.30 -30.71
N GLN A 280 -1.68 -15.97 -29.62
CA GLN A 280 -0.77 -17.11 -29.74
C GLN A 280 -1.58 -18.29 -30.28
N PRO A 281 -1.28 -18.82 -31.48
CA PRO A 281 -2.06 -19.90 -32.05
C PRO A 281 -1.95 -21.13 -31.16
N GLU A 282 -3.10 -21.71 -30.80
CA GLU A 282 -3.14 -22.95 -30.05
C GLU A 282 -2.35 -24.02 -30.79
N ARG A 283 -1.18 -24.38 -30.27
CA ARG A 283 -0.55 -25.65 -30.58
C ARG A 283 -1.39 -26.75 -29.94
N THR A 284 -2.48 -27.09 -30.61
CA THR A 284 -3.42 -28.17 -30.28
C THR A 284 -2.64 -29.36 -29.75
N ARG A 285 -2.77 -29.63 -28.45
CA ARG A 285 -2.13 -30.76 -27.78
C ARG A 285 -2.87 -32.06 -28.13
N ASN A 286 -2.90 -32.39 -29.42
CA ASN A 286 -3.36 -33.67 -29.92
C ASN A 286 -2.45 -34.74 -29.32
N SER A 287 -3.01 -35.51 -28.39
CA SER A 287 -2.33 -36.53 -27.60
C SER A 287 -2.02 -37.78 -28.44
N SER A 288 -1.11 -37.63 -29.40
CA SER A 288 -0.50 -38.70 -30.18
C SER A 288 0.99 -38.80 -29.83
N ALA A 289 1.37 -39.90 -29.19
CA ALA A 289 2.75 -40.09 -28.73
C ALA A 289 3.65 -40.61 -29.86
N ARG A 290 4.76 -39.90 -30.14
CA ARG A 290 5.97 -40.41 -30.80
C ARG A 290 7.18 -39.55 -30.40
N HIS A 291 8.38 -40.12 -30.51
CA HIS A 291 9.60 -39.57 -29.89
C HIS A 291 10.29 -38.46 -30.71
N GLY A 292 11.02 -37.58 -30.02
CA GLY A 292 12.05 -36.71 -30.63
C GLY A 292 12.17 -35.34 -29.96
N GLY A 293 13.39 -34.94 -29.58
CA GLY A 293 13.70 -33.57 -29.11
C GLY A 293 13.68 -33.39 -27.58
N GLY A 294 14.86 -33.45 -26.95
CA GLY A 294 15.02 -33.21 -25.52
C GLY A 294 15.33 -31.75 -25.16
N ARG A 295 14.66 -31.24 -24.12
CA ARG A 295 15.19 -30.17 -23.24
C ARG A 295 15.30 -30.75 -21.83
N PRO A 296 16.32 -30.39 -21.03
CA PRO A 296 16.50 -30.94 -19.69
C PRO A 296 15.35 -30.52 -18.77
N ARG A 297 14.66 -31.49 -18.18
CA ARG A 297 13.74 -31.23 -17.07
C ARG A 297 14.54 -31.13 -15.80
N ILE A 298 14.65 -29.92 -15.25
CA ILE A 298 15.12 -29.71 -13.88
C ILE A 298 14.07 -30.35 -12.95
N MET A 299 14.54 -31.07 -11.93
CA MET A 299 13.79 -31.99 -11.05
C MET A 299 13.30 -33.31 -11.70
N PRO A 300 13.94 -34.46 -11.41
CA PRO A 300 13.28 -35.76 -11.52
C PRO A 300 12.21 -35.91 -10.43
N ARG A 301 11.15 -36.68 -10.74
CA ARG A 301 10.00 -36.89 -9.84
C ARG A 301 10.40 -37.83 -8.69
N ILE A 302 10.52 -37.30 -7.46
CA ILE A 302 10.90 -38.07 -6.28
C ILE A 302 9.88 -39.22 -6.04
N PRO A 303 10.32 -40.50 -5.95
CA PRO A 303 9.42 -41.61 -5.66
C PRO A 303 9.02 -41.65 -4.17
N LEU A 304 7.74 -41.87 -3.90
CA LEU A 304 7.26 -42.24 -2.56
C LEU A 304 7.62 -43.71 -2.25
N PRO A 305 8.09 -44.04 -1.04
CA PRO A 305 8.45 -45.42 -0.67
C PRO A 305 7.19 -46.31 -0.50
N GLY A 306 6.86 -47.07 -1.55
CA GLY A 306 5.73 -48.01 -1.55
C GLY A 306 6.04 -49.39 -0.94
N ARG A 307 5.06 -49.96 -0.22
CA ARG A 307 5.07 -51.32 0.35
C ARG A 307 5.15 -52.39 -0.75
N ARG A 308 6.03 -53.40 -0.60
CA ARG A 308 6.28 -54.44 -1.62
C ARG A 308 5.55 -55.77 -1.37
N SER A 309 5.26 -56.48 -2.46
CA SER A 309 5.14 -57.95 -2.56
C SER A 309 5.46 -58.40 -4.02
N PRO A 310 5.76 -59.69 -4.30
CA PRO A 310 6.83 -60.04 -5.24
C PRO A 310 6.44 -60.80 -6.54
N GLY A 311 7.42 -60.91 -7.46
CA GLY A 311 7.42 -61.70 -8.71
C GLY A 311 7.76 -60.83 -9.94
N ALA A 312 8.98 -60.74 -10.48
CA ALA A 312 9.89 -61.74 -11.10
C ALA A 312 9.54 -62.09 -12.56
N PRO A 313 10.50 -62.37 -13.48
CA PRO A 313 11.97 -62.34 -13.35
C PRO A 313 12.66 -61.22 -14.18
N ARG A 314 14.00 -61.22 -14.23
CA ARG A 314 14.84 -60.31 -15.04
C ARG A 314 15.15 -60.90 -16.42
N ASN A 315 15.53 -60.04 -17.36
CA ASN A 315 16.42 -60.42 -18.47
C ASN A 315 17.54 -59.37 -18.60
N SER A 316 18.76 -59.81 -18.90
CA SER A 316 19.97 -58.97 -18.82
C SER A 316 20.82 -59.05 -20.08
N ARG A 317 21.25 -57.89 -20.59
CA ARG A 317 22.45 -57.75 -21.44
C ARG A 317 23.11 -56.41 -21.14
N ALA A 318 24.42 -56.44 -20.93
CA ALA A 318 25.26 -55.25 -20.75
C ALA A 318 26.00 -54.93 -22.06
N LEU A 319 26.62 -53.76 -22.14
CA LEU A 319 27.93 -53.57 -22.77
C LEU A 319 28.60 -52.29 -22.24
N LEU A 320 29.93 -52.23 -22.35
CA LEU A 320 30.81 -51.19 -21.79
C LEU A 320 31.65 -50.57 -22.92
N THR A 321 31.74 -49.23 -22.96
CA THR A 321 32.82 -48.38 -23.55
C THR A 321 32.41 -46.91 -23.38
N GLY A 322 33.29 -45.92 -23.18
CA GLY A 322 34.75 -45.93 -23.00
C GLY A 322 35.32 -44.52 -22.76
N VAL A 323 36.54 -44.45 -22.23
CA VAL A 323 37.38 -43.29 -21.82
C VAL A 323 37.43 -42.10 -22.82
N GLY A 324 37.62 -40.85 -22.34
CA GLY A 324 37.57 -39.64 -23.20
C GLY A 324 38.39 -38.37 -22.88
N VAL A 325 39.28 -38.33 -21.86
CA VAL A 325 40.33 -37.28 -21.66
C VAL A 325 39.84 -35.83 -21.35
N ALA A 326 40.72 -34.97 -20.81
CA ALA A 326 40.44 -33.61 -20.34
C ALA A 326 41.31 -32.54 -21.04
N SER A 327 40.95 -31.26 -20.88
CA SER A 327 41.81 -30.10 -21.19
C SER A 327 41.47 -28.94 -20.27
N ALA A 328 42.50 -28.23 -19.76
CA ALA A 328 42.36 -26.95 -19.08
C ALA A 328 42.77 -25.80 -20.00
N GLY A 329 42.23 -24.60 -19.79
CA GLY A 329 42.50 -23.43 -20.64
C GLY A 329 42.26 -22.12 -19.91
N LEU A 330 43.26 -21.66 -19.15
CA LEU A 330 43.31 -20.32 -18.60
C LEU A 330 43.92 -19.36 -19.63
N LEU A 331 43.20 -18.30 -19.99
CA LEU A 331 43.80 -17.06 -20.49
C LEU A 331 43.00 -15.86 -19.97
N ALA A 332 43.71 -14.84 -19.52
CA ALA A 332 43.19 -13.51 -19.19
C ALA A 332 43.99 -12.48 -19.99
N ALA A 333 43.31 -11.44 -20.47
CA ALA A 333 43.92 -10.26 -21.09
C ALA A 333 43.04 -9.03 -20.79
N LEU A 334 43.65 -7.84 -20.74
CA LEU A 334 43.05 -6.56 -20.37
C LEU A 334 43.41 -5.46 -21.40
N PHE A 335 42.85 -4.27 -21.20
CA PHE A 335 43.11 -2.99 -21.91
C PHE A 335 42.49 -2.86 -23.32
N ALA A 336 42.04 -1.69 -23.81
CA ALA A 336 41.60 -0.38 -23.25
C ALA A 336 40.88 0.41 -24.39
N ALA A 337 40.26 1.59 -24.29
CA ALA A 337 40.00 2.62 -23.25
C ALA A 337 38.64 3.31 -23.60
N GLY A 338 38.15 4.43 -23.05
CA GLY A 338 38.57 5.34 -21.97
C GLY A 338 37.80 6.69 -22.03
N LEU A 339 37.76 7.44 -20.91
CA LEU A 339 37.03 8.72 -20.68
C LEU A 339 35.48 8.63 -20.74
N PHE A 340 34.71 9.43 -19.99
CA PHE A 340 35.06 10.59 -19.15
C PHE A 340 34.80 10.36 -17.65
N SER A 341 35.47 11.15 -16.81
CA SER A 341 35.25 11.25 -15.36
C SER A 341 34.61 12.59 -15.00
N HIS A 342 33.89 12.67 -13.87
CA HIS A 342 34.04 13.76 -12.89
C HIS A 342 33.53 13.31 -11.50
N ASP A 343 34.08 13.95 -10.46
CA ASP A 343 33.80 13.83 -9.03
C ASP A 343 32.46 14.53 -8.63
N ASP A 344 31.96 14.51 -7.39
CA ASP A 344 32.56 14.25 -6.06
C ASP A 344 31.75 13.27 -5.18
N GLY A 345 32.42 12.72 -4.15
CA GLY A 345 31.78 12.06 -3.02
C GLY A 345 32.60 12.19 -1.74
N VAL A 346 31.92 12.26 -0.58
CA VAL A 346 32.56 12.25 0.76
C VAL A 346 31.78 11.35 1.72
N ASP A 347 32.46 10.33 2.25
CA ASP A 347 31.93 9.38 3.23
C ASP A 347 32.05 9.88 4.69
N PRO A 348 31.24 9.36 5.64
CA PRO A 348 31.29 9.75 7.03
C PRO A 348 32.41 9.05 7.81
N ALA A 349 33.08 9.78 8.71
CA ALA A 349 34.04 9.23 9.66
C ALA A 349 33.56 9.44 11.11
N ALA A 350 33.50 8.34 11.88
CA ALA A 350 33.25 8.38 13.32
C ALA A 350 34.52 8.05 14.10
N SER A 351 34.77 8.75 15.22
CA SER A 351 35.74 8.35 16.24
C SER A 351 35.44 9.04 17.58
N ASN A 352 35.68 8.31 18.68
CA ASN A 352 35.45 8.79 20.04
C ASN A 352 36.70 9.50 20.60
N ALA A 353 36.49 10.50 21.47
CA ALA A 353 37.46 10.92 22.47
C ALA A 353 36.72 11.39 23.74
N SER A 354 37.32 11.21 24.92
CA SER A 354 36.67 11.45 26.21
C SER A 354 37.64 12.01 27.26
N ASN A 355 37.08 12.73 28.24
CA ASN A 355 37.68 13.22 29.49
C ASN A 355 38.48 14.54 29.42
N GLY A 356 38.25 15.39 30.42
CA GLY A 356 38.95 16.64 30.67
C GLY A 356 38.06 17.63 31.44
N ALA A 357 38.18 17.69 32.76
CA ALA A 357 37.31 18.50 33.61
C ALA A 357 38.10 19.46 34.52
N ASN A 358 37.70 20.73 34.55
CA ASN A 358 37.59 21.59 35.74
C ASN A 358 36.97 22.95 35.35
N GLY A 359 36.36 23.65 36.33
CA GLY A 359 35.45 24.76 36.08
C GLY A 359 35.98 26.18 36.35
N GLY A 360 35.14 27.17 36.01
CA GLY A 360 35.28 28.60 36.26
C GLY A 360 33.91 29.30 36.20
N THR A 361 33.77 30.51 36.74
CA THR A 361 32.48 31.03 37.21
C THR A 361 31.99 32.30 36.49
N ALA A 362 30.69 32.31 36.11
CA ALA A 362 29.85 33.48 35.79
C ALA A 362 30.19 34.33 34.52
N PRO A 363 29.27 35.17 34.01
CA PRO A 363 27.80 35.04 34.00
C PRO A 363 27.13 35.35 32.63
N GLY A 364 25.90 34.86 32.44
CA GLY A 364 24.81 35.59 31.78
C GLY A 364 24.94 36.03 30.32
N VAL A 365 24.55 35.16 29.38
CA VAL A 365 23.92 35.56 28.10
C VAL A 365 22.62 34.75 27.95
N GLY A 366 21.53 35.38 27.50
CA GLY A 366 20.21 34.77 27.50
C GLY A 366 20.05 33.64 26.46
N SER A 367 19.46 32.51 26.87
CA SER A 367 19.02 31.47 25.94
C SER A 367 17.83 31.95 25.11
N GLN A 368 18.10 32.40 23.89
CA GLN A 368 17.09 32.37 22.83
C GLN A 368 16.79 30.90 22.52
N SER A 369 15.61 30.44 22.92
CA SER A 369 15.15 29.09 22.59
C SER A 369 14.94 28.97 21.08
N ALA A 370 15.50 27.93 20.46
CA ALA A 370 15.27 27.67 19.04
C ALA A 370 13.79 27.33 18.79
N PRO A 371 13.12 27.94 17.79
CA PRO A 371 11.74 27.60 17.47
C PRO A 371 11.69 26.20 16.85
N GLY A 372 11.01 25.25 17.51
CA GLY A 372 10.89 23.88 16.96
C GLY A 372 10.42 22.77 17.91
N THR A 373 10.25 23.01 19.21
CA THR A 373 9.74 22.00 20.16
C THR A 373 8.48 22.47 20.87
N ALA A 374 7.32 22.18 20.27
CA ALA A 374 6.02 22.32 20.93
C ALA A 374 5.86 21.18 21.96
N HIS A 375 6.16 21.47 23.23
CA HIS A 375 6.07 20.49 24.30
C HIS A 375 4.66 20.50 24.90
N LEU A 376 3.76 19.63 24.38
CA LEU A 376 2.43 19.45 24.95
C LEU A 376 2.53 18.93 26.40
N PRO A 377 1.87 19.57 27.38
CA PRO A 377 2.04 19.25 28.79
C PRO A 377 1.41 17.90 29.16
N THR A 378 2.14 17.06 29.89
CA THR A 378 1.66 15.75 30.37
C THR A 378 0.78 15.92 31.62
N VAL A 379 -0.42 16.49 31.45
CA VAL A 379 -1.40 16.74 32.52
C VAL A 379 -2.80 16.32 32.06
N PRO A 380 -3.58 15.57 32.87
CA PRO A 380 -4.98 15.31 32.58
C PRO A 380 -5.80 16.59 32.83
N GLY A 381 -6.12 17.31 31.75
CA GLY A 381 -6.91 18.54 31.78
C GLY A 381 -7.98 18.56 30.69
N GLN A 382 -8.99 19.41 30.88
CA GLN A 382 -9.92 19.78 29.82
C GLN A 382 -9.23 20.82 28.92
N SER A 383 -9.20 20.56 27.63
CA SER A 383 -8.56 21.42 26.64
C SER A 383 -9.42 21.58 25.39
N ARG A 384 -9.18 22.65 24.65
CA ARG A 384 -9.69 22.81 23.29
C ARG A 384 -8.67 22.20 22.33
N LEU A 385 -9.12 21.34 21.41
CA LEU A 385 -8.23 20.74 20.41
C LEU A 385 -8.27 21.60 19.14
N ARG A 386 -7.22 22.41 18.93
CA ARG A 386 -7.08 23.28 17.76
C ARG A 386 -6.26 22.63 16.67
N ASN A 387 -6.74 22.65 15.43
CA ASN A 387 -6.02 22.16 14.28
C ASN A 387 -4.90 23.13 13.86
N ALA A 388 -3.67 22.65 13.73
CA ALA A 388 -2.51 23.48 13.44
C ALA A 388 -2.35 23.89 11.95
N GLY A 389 -3.20 23.38 11.05
CA GLY A 389 -3.31 23.90 9.68
C GLY A 389 -4.30 25.07 9.60
N ALA A 390 -5.50 24.85 10.14
CA ALA A 390 -6.63 25.77 10.02
C ALA A 390 -6.68 26.92 11.06
N ASP A 391 -6.00 26.79 12.20
CA ASP A 391 -6.23 27.61 13.42
C ASP A 391 -7.68 27.55 13.96
N LEU A 392 -8.45 26.56 13.51
CA LEU A 392 -9.83 26.27 13.93
C LEU A 392 -9.88 25.09 14.92
N CYS A 393 -10.97 24.97 15.68
CA CYS A 393 -11.10 24.03 16.79
C CYS A 393 -12.11 22.91 16.53
N LEU A 394 -11.81 21.73 17.08
CA LEU A 394 -12.68 20.54 17.05
C LEU A 394 -13.97 20.81 17.85
N ASP A 395 -15.10 20.83 17.16
CA ASP A 395 -16.45 21.04 17.70
C ASP A 395 -17.38 19.85 17.41
N ILE A 396 -18.52 19.80 18.09
CA ILE A 396 -19.59 18.80 17.86
C ILE A 396 -20.68 19.45 17.02
N ARG A 397 -20.98 18.86 15.86
CA ARG A 397 -21.97 19.40 14.92
C ARG A 397 -23.40 19.24 15.48
N GLY A 398 -23.95 20.32 15.99
CA GLY A 398 -25.37 20.44 16.36
C GLY A 398 -25.70 19.85 17.74
N GLU A 399 -26.64 18.89 17.78
CA GLU A 399 -27.12 18.31 19.04
C GLU A 399 -26.15 17.23 19.55
N VAL A 400 -25.66 17.41 20.79
CA VAL A 400 -24.73 16.47 21.45
C VAL A 400 -25.45 15.14 21.75
N LYS A 401 -25.16 14.12 20.94
CA LYS A 401 -25.67 12.75 21.08
C LYS A 401 -24.77 11.75 20.36
N ALA A 402 -24.93 10.47 20.68
CA ALA A 402 -24.25 9.40 19.94
C ALA A 402 -24.64 9.43 18.46
N GLY A 403 -23.64 9.45 17.56
CA GLY A 403 -23.81 9.62 16.12
C GLY A 403 -23.82 11.07 15.63
N ALA A 404 -23.64 12.07 16.50
CA ALA A 404 -23.34 13.44 16.06
C ALA A 404 -21.94 13.49 15.44
N GLY A 405 -21.80 14.14 14.28
CA GLY A 405 -20.48 14.37 13.65
C GLY A 405 -19.66 15.42 14.38
N THR A 406 -18.37 15.51 14.06
CA THR A 406 -17.48 16.58 14.52
C THR A 406 -16.89 17.38 13.36
N GLU A 407 -16.62 18.65 13.60
CA GLU A 407 -16.20 19.62 12.58
C GLU A 407 -15.17 20.63 13.08
N LEU A 408 -14.53 21.35 12.17
CA LEU A 408 -13.77 22.56 12.49
C LEU A 408 -14.72 23.75 12.69
N ALA A 409 -14.64 24.42 13.84
CA ALA A 409 -15.37 25.65 14.12
C ALA A 409 -14.45 26.76 14.62
N ALA A 410 -14.98 28.00 14.65
CA ALA A 410 -14.29 29.12 15.28
C ALA A 410 -14.08 28.83 16.77
N CYS A 411 -12.83 28.95 17.24
CA CYS A 411 -12.41 28.54 18.57
C CYS A 411 -13.13 29.32 19.69
N SER A 412 -13.88 28.60 20.55
CA SER A 412 -14.73 29.16 21.59
C SER A 412 -14.72 28.31 22.87
N ASP A 413 -15.14 28.88 24.00
CA ASP A 413 -15.23 28.16 25.28
C ASP A 413 -16.50 27.29 25.42
N ALA A 414 -17.21 27.04 24.32
CA ALA A 414 -18.38 26.17 24.30
C ALA A 414 -18.02 24.75 24.80
N PRO A 415 -18.85 24.10 25.65
CA PRO A 415 -18.61 22.73 26.12
C PRO A 415 -18.47 21.69 25.01
N THR A 416 -18.98 22.00 23.81
CA THR A 416 -18.87 21.16 22.61
C THR A 416 -17.47 21.16 21.98
N GLN A 417 -16.67 22.19 22.22
CA GLN A 417 -15.26 22.28 21.83
C GLN A 417 -14.28 21.85 22.94
N GLN A 418 -14.79 21.51 24.12
CA GLN A 418 -13.97 21.09 25.25
C GLN A 418 -13.88 19.56 25.33
N TRP A 419 -12.64 19.06 25.39
CA TRP A 419 -12.31 17.65 25.36
C TRP A 419 -11.36 17.30 26.51
N SER A 420 -11.53 16.12 27.10
CA SER A 420 -10.58 15.56 28.07
C SER A 420 -9.91 14.33 27.50
N TYR A 421 -8.59 14.36 27.35
CA TYR A 421 -7.78 13.21 26.95
C TYR A 421 -7.35 12.42 28.20
N GLU A 422 -7.75 11.15 28.28
CA GLU A 422 -7.44 10.26 29.39
C GLU A 422 -6.15 9.48 29.17
N SER A 423 -5.51 9.05 30.27
CA SER A 423 -4.30 8.19 30.25
C SER A 423 -4.51 6.83 29.57
N ASN A 424 -5.76 6.42 29.36
CA ASN A 424 -6.13 5.20 28.62
C ASN A 424 -6.31 5.43 27.10
N GLY A 425 -6.14 6.67 26.61
CA GLY A 425 -6.28 7.06 25.20
C GLY A 425 -7.67 7.57 24.79
N LEU A 426 -8.68 7.56 25.66
CA LEU A 426 -10.01 8.12 25.35
C LEU A 426 -9.93 9.64 25.18
N VAL A 427 -10.53 10.16 24.10
CA VAL A 427 -10.87 11.58 23.95
C VAL A 427 -12.36 11.72 24.26
N ARG A 428 -12.69 12.19 25.47
CA ARG A 428 -14.07 12.31 25.98
C ARG A 428 -14.59 13.74 25.82
N SER A 429 -15.86 13.90 25.46
CA SER A 429 -16.51 15.21 25.41
C SER A 429 -16.80 15.75 26.82
N VAL A 430 -16.66 17.05 27.02
CA VAL A 430 -17.09 17.74 28.25
C VAL A 430 -18.61 18.03 28.23
N ALA A 431 -19.22 18.15 27.05
CA ALA A 431 -20.67 18.38 26.91
C ALA A 431 -21.52 17.15 27.30
N ASP A 432 -21.05 15.94 27.03
CA ASP A 432 -21.61 14.69 27.59
C ASP A 432 -20.48 13.72 27.91
N SER A 433 -20.27 13.45 29.20
CA SER A 433 -19.23 12.54 29.69
C SER A 433 -19.46 11.07 29.31
N GLY A 434 -20.66 10.70 28.84
CA GLY A 434 -20.94 9.39 28.25
C GLY A 434 -20.41 9.21 26.82
N LEU A 435 -20.02 10.31 26.15
CA LEU A 435 -19.62 10.34 24.75
C LEU A 435 -18.13 10.61 24.54
N CYS A 436 -17.56 9.87 23.61
CA CYS A 436 -16.15 9.92 23.24
C CYS A 436 -16.03 10.10 21.73
N LEU A 437 -14.93 10.73 21.30
CA LEU A 437 -14.56 10.83 19.90
C LEU A 437 -14.32 9.41 19.35
N ASP A 438 -15.02 9.04 18.27
CA ASP A 438 -15.05 7.71 17.68
C ASP A 438 -14.66 7.79 16.21
N SER A 439 -13.70 6.96 15.81
CA SER A 439 -13.05 7.03 14.50
C SER A 439 -13.41 5.89 13.54
N HIS A 440 -14.26 4.95 13.97
CA HIS A 440 -14.46 3.68 13.27
C HIS A 440 -15.93 3.31 13.01
N VAL A 441 -16.89 4.07 13.56
CA VAL A 441 -18.33 3.85 13.34
C VAL A 441 -18.77 3.99 11.87
N ASP A 442 -18.23 4.95 11.12
CA ASP A 442 -18.62 5.19 9.73
C ASP A 442 -17.42 5.55 8.83
N ALA A 443 -16.82 4.54 8.21
CA ALA A 443 -15.84 4.65 7.11
C ALA A 443 -14.61 5.57 7.32
N GLY A 444 -14.31 5.98 8.55
CA GLY A 444 -13.23 6.93 8.88
C GLY A 444 -13.70 8.38 9.09
N VAL A 445 -15.00 8.66 9.01
CA VAL A 445 -15.61 9.89 9.54
C VAL A 445 -15.66 9.81 11.06
N VAL A 446 -15.36 10.92 11.71
CA VAL A 446 -15.27 11.00 13.17
C VAL A 446 -16.57 11.54 13.75
N VAL A 447 -17.09 10.82 14.75
CA VAL A 447 -18.39 11.08 15.37
C VAL A 447 -18.30 10.93 16.89
N LEU A 448 -19.34 11.33 17.61
CA LEU A 448 -19.51 10.94 19.01
C LEU A 448 -19.99 9.49 19.12
N GLY A 449 -19.11 8.60 19.55
CA GLY A 449 -19.46 7.25 20.00
C GLY A 449 -19.78 7.23 21.50
N LYS A 450 -20.41 6.15 21.97
CA LYS A 450 -20.45 5.88 23.42
C LYS A 450 -19.06 5.46 23.89
N CYS A 451 -18.56 6.09 24.95
CA CYS A 451 -17.28 5.72 25.55
C CYS A 451 -17.26 4.24 25.96
N ALA A 452 -16.17 3.55 25.65
CA ALA A 452 -16.05 2.11 25.81
C ALA A 452 -14.95 1.69 26.80
N ALA A 453 -15.18 0.59 27.51
CA ALA A 453 -14.16 -0.03 28.34
C ALA A 453 -13.01 -0.59 27.48
N GLU A 454 -11.80 -0.67 28.04
CA GLU A 454 -10.60 -1.17 27.36
C GLU A 454 -10.75 -2.60 26.80
N LYS A 455 -11.61 -3.42 27.41
CA LYS A 455 -11.88 -4.82 27.00
C LYS A 455 -13.13 -4.98 26.13
N ASP A 456 -13.76 -3.87 25.73
CA ASP A 456 -14.88 -3.90 24.77
C ASP A 456 -14.33 -4.16 23.36
N LYS A 457 -15.13 -4.76 22.48
CA LYS A 457 -14.78 -4.95 21.07
C LYS A 457 -14.60 -3.63 20.34
N ARG A 458 -15.31 -2.58 20.77
CA ARG A 458 -15.16 -1.20 20.28
C ARG A 458 -14.13 -0.37 21.07
N GLY A 459 -13.31 -1.03 21.90
CA GLY A 459 -12.40 -0.36 22.83
C GLY A 459 -11.39 0.55 22.12
N GLU A 460 -10.88 0.15 20.97
CA GLU A 460 -9.86 0.89 20.21
C GLU A 460 -10.45 1.92 19.23
N ASP A 461 -11.74 1.82 18.90
CA ASP A 461 -12.46 2.74 17.98
C ASP A 461 -12.50 4.18 18.52
N VAL A 462 -12.57 4.31 19.85
CA VAL A 462 -12.66 5.54 20.63
C VAL A 462 -11.34 5.94 21.31
N ARG A 463 -10.21 5.31 20.94
CA ARG A 463 -8.91 5.51 21.59
C ARG A 463 -7.82 5.93 20.63
N TYR A 464 -7.01 6.87 21.11
CA TYR A 464 -5.92 7.48 20.37
C TYR A 464 -4.60 7.39 21.14
N ASP A 465 -3.49 7.30 20.41
CA ASP A 465 -2.14 7.53 20.92
C ASP A 465 -1.66 8.92 20.46
N LEU A 466 -1.58 9.87 21.39
CA LEU A 466 -1.08 11.22 21.14
C LEU A 466 0.45 11.23 20.93
N THR A 467 0.93 11.78 19.82
CA THR A 467 2.37 11.92 19.53
C THR A 467 2.96 13.20 20.12
N ALA A 468 4.29 13.24 20.25
CA ALA A 468 5.03 14.45 20.64
C ALA A 468 4.93 15.60 19.61
N GLN A 469 4.35 15.34 18.44
CA GLN A 469 4.08 16.31 17.37
C GLN A 469 2.63 16.83 17.40
N GLY A 470 1.79 16.34 18.33
CA GLY A 470 0.37 16.68 18.43
C GLY A 470 -0.56 15.85 17.55
N GLU A 471 -0.10 14.75 16.95
CA GLU A 471 -0.96 13.89 16.14
C GLU A 471 -1.74 12.92 17.04
N LEU A 472 -3.05 12.77 16.83
CA LEU A 472 -3.87 11.76 17.50
C LEU A 472 -4.01 10.54 16.58
N LEU A 473 -3.19 9.51 16.81
CA LEU A 473 -3.19 8.28 16.01
C LEU A 473 -4.23 7.29 16.51
N THR A 474 -5.01 6.65 15.63
CA THR A 474 -6.01 5.66 16.10
C THR A 474 -5.33 4.40 16.63
N ARG A 475 -5.96 3.71 17.58
CA ARG A 475 -5.43 2.42 18.07
C ARG A 475 -5.80 1.22 17.22
N TRP A 476 -6.95 1.25 16.54
CA TRP A 476 -7.41 0.15 15.68
C TRP A 476 -6.59 0.06 14.38
N ASP A 477 -6.14 1.20 13.82
CA ASP A 477 -5.04 1.24 12.85
C ASP A 477 -4.08 2.41 13.14
N LYS A 478 -2.87 2.06 13.59
CA LYS A 478 -1.80 3.02 13.94
C LYS A 478 -1.16 3.71 12.73
N GLN A 479 -1.58 3.38 11.50
CA GLN A 479 -1.25 4.14 10.30
C GLN A 479 -2.18 5.34 10.08
N LEU A 480 -3.29 5.47 10.82
CA LEU A 480 -4.28 6.53 10.67
C LEU A 480 -4.15 7.60 11.76
N ALA A 481 -4.31 8.87 11.37
CA ALA A 481 -4.24 10.05 12.22
C ALA A 481 -5.49 10.94 12.05
N LEU A 482 -5.94 11.54 13.16
CA LEU A 482 -7.06 12.49 13.20
C LEU A 482 -6.74 13.78 12.41
N THR A 483 -7.65 14.21 11.53
CA THR A 483 -7.45 15.38 10.67
C THR A 483 -8.77 15.94 10.15
N ALA A 484 -8.75 17.15 9.60
CA ALA A 484 -9.91 17.71 8.91
C ALA A 484 -9.97 17.30 7.42
N THR A 485 -11.14 17.44 6.80
CA THR A 485 -11.30 17.28 5.35
C THR A 485 -10.75 18.47 4.56
N ALA A 486 -10.91 19.69 5.08
CA ALA A 486 -10.41 20.97 4.57
C ALA A 486 -9.95 21.87 5.74
N GLU A 487 -9.44 23.07 5.45
CA GLU A 487 -9.00 24.04 6.47
C GLU A 487 -10.06 25.11 6.79
N ASP A 488 -11.26 25.01 6.20
CA ASP A 488 -12.37 25.94 6.35
C ASP A 488 -13.31 25.61 7.53
N PRO A 489 -14.06 26.59 8.08
CA PRO A 489 -15.11 26.33 9.06
C PRO A 489 -16.24 25.44 8.51
N GLY A 490 -16.69 24.49 9.32
CA GLY A 490 -17.65 23.45 8.95
C GLY A 490 -17.03 22.19 8.34
N ALA A 491 -15.71 22.16 8.11
CA ALA A 491 -15.03 20.99 7.55
C ALA A 491 -15.13 19.79 8.51
N ASP A 492 -15.57 18.63 7.99
CA ASP A 492 -15.68 17.38 8.74
C ASP A 492 -14.33 16.91 9.30
N ILE A 493 -14.37 16.27 10.47
CA ILE A 493 -13.21 15.58 11.02
C ILE A 493 -13.25 14.10 10.65
N VAL A 494 -12.09 13.60 10.24
CA VAL A 494 -11.88 12.26 9.68
C VAL A 494 -10.56 11.67 10.18
N VAL A 495 -10.32 10.40 9.89
CA VAL A 495 -8.99 9.79 10.03
C VAL A 495 -8.40 9.45 8.65
N LYS A 496 -7.19 9.94 8.38
CA LYS A 496 -6.45 9.70 7.12
C LYS A 496 -5.11 9.04 7.42
N VAL A 497 -4.45 8.48 6.40
CA VAL A 497 -3.09 7.93 6.53
C VAL A 497 -2.14 9.01 7.06
N ARG A 498 -1.30 8.66 8.04
CA ARG A 498 -0.36 9.57 8.70
C ARG A 498 0.71 10.05 7.73
N GLU A 499 0.66 11.33 7.41
CA GLU A 499 1.59 12.09 6.57
C GLU A 499 2.36 13.17 7.36
N GLY A 500 1.90 13.49 8.59
CA GLY A 500 2.55 14.46 9.48
C GLY A 500 2.33 15.92 9.08
N SER A 501 1.34 16.21 8.23
CA SER A 501 0.94 17.56 7.81
C SER A 501 0.45 18.42 8.98
N SER A 502 0.35 19.74 8.78
CA SER A 502 -0.24 20.68 9.75
C SER A 502 -1.67 20.30 10.12
N ALA A 503 -2.47 19.89 9.12
CA ALA A 503 -3.85 19.43 9.28
C ALA A 503 -4.00 18.15 10.14
N GLN A 504 -2.92 17.39 10.39
CA GLN A 504 -2.89 16.21 11.27
C GLN A 504 -2.42 16.51 12.70
N ARG A 505 -2.03 17.75 13.00
CA ARG A 505 -1.51 18.15 14.31
C ARG A 505 -2.56 18.96 15.08
N TRP A 506 -2.76 18.57 16.33
CA TRP A 506 -3.73 19.16 17.24
C TRP A 506 -3.00 19.78 18.44
N LEU A 507 -3.18 21.07 18.61
CA LEU A 507 -2.69 21.84 19.73
C LEU A 507 -3.75 21.81 20.83
N ALA A 508 -3.36 21.36 22.03
CA ALA A 508 -4.24 21.41 23.19
C ALA A 508 -4.15 22.80 23.84
N ASP A 509 -5.08 23.69 23.51
CA ASP A 509 -5.25 24.94 24.23
C ASP A 509 -5.74 24.63 25.65
N ALA A 510 -4.95 24.97 26.66
CA ALA A 510 -5.38 24.89 28.05
C ALA A 510 -6.45 25.96 28.31
N THR A 511 -7.71 25.53 28.46
CA THR A 511 -8.81 26.38 28.89
C THR A 511 -8.44 26.99 30.25
N ALA A 512 -8.44 28.32 30.35
CA ALA A 512 -7.84 29.02 31.49
C ALA A 512 -8.61 28.75 32.79
N SER A 513 -8.14 27.77 33.58
CA SER A 513 -8.64 27.50 34.92
C SER A 513 -8.43 28.72 35.80
N ALA A 514 -9.53 29.34 36.23
CA ALA A 514 -9.52 30.62 36.93
C ALA A 514 -9.08 30.50 38.41
N ASP A 515 -7.83 30.07 38.65
CA ASP A 515 -7.15 30.27 39.93
C ASP A 515 -5.61 30.34 39.81
N GLN A 516 -5.11 31.51 39.40
CA GLN A 516 -3.83 32.02 39.91
C GLN A 516 -4.03 33.49 40.29
N GLY A 517 -3.89 33.79 41.58
CA GLY A 517 -4.19 35.11 42.14
C GLY A 517 -3.31 36.23 41.59
N SER A 518 -3.91 37.42 41.43
CA SER A 518 -3.21 38.62 40.98
C SER A 518 -2.09 39.04 41.94
N LEU A 519 -0.84 38.75 41.56
CA LEU A 519 0.33 39.40 42.15
C LEU A 519 0.62 40.69 41.39
N SER A 520 -0.11 41.74 41.76
CA SER A 520 0.09 43.09 41.25
C SER A 520 1.44 43.65 41.72
N ILE A 521 2.43 43.71 40.83
CA ILE A 521 3.67 44.46 41.08
C ILE A 521 3.36 45.96 40.98
N PRO A 522 3.64 46.78 42.00
CA PRO A 522 3.40 48.22 41.94
C PRO A 522 4.31 48.88 40.88
N GLY A 523 3.75 49.84 40.14
CA GLY A 523 4.37 50.37 38.92
C GLY A 523 5.62 51.22 39.16
N THR A 524 6.51 51.21 38.17
CA THR A 524 7.62 52.16 38.05
C THR A 524 7.22 53.29 37.11
N ASP A 525 6.87 54.46 37.66
CA ASP A 525 6.71 55.69 36.88
C ASP A 525 7.98 56.00 36.08
N THR A 526 7.82 56.36 34.80
CA THR A 526 8.89 56.97 33.99
C THR A 526 8.53 58.45 33.75
N PRO A 527 9.41 59.40 34.10
CA PRO A 527 9.02 60.80 34.22
C PRO A 527 8.89 61.50 32.87
N VAL A 528 7.76 62.17 32.66
CA VAL A 528 7.57 63.08 31.51
C VAL A 528 8.40 64.34 31.73
N VAL A 529 9.50 64.47 30.99
CA VAL A 529 10.33 65.68 30.97
C VAL A 529 9.53 66.83 30.33
N ARG A 530 9.05 67.75 31.17
CA ARG A 530 8.22 68.88 30.76
C ARG A 530 9.12 70.05 30.33
N ALA A 531 9.00 70.48 29.07
CA ALA A 531 9.76 71.61 28.54
C ALA A 531 9.50 72.90 29.34
N ALA A 532 10.57 73.64 29.66
CA ALA A 532 10.48 74.87 30.44
C ALA A 532 9.78 75.99 29.66
N ARG A 533 8.93 76.76 30.34
CA ARG A 533 8.54 78.11 29.93
C ARG A 533 9.01 79.09 30.99
N LEU A 534 9.73 80.12 30.56
CA LEU A 534 10.04 81.28 31.38
C LEU A 534 8.73 82.03 31.66
N SER A 535 8.56 82.49 32.91
CA SER A 535 7.51 83.47 33.24
C SER A 535 8.06 84.86 33.00
N GLU A 536 7.55 85.55 31.98
CA GLU A 536 7.74 86.99 31.85
C GLU A 536 7.07 87.69 33.04
N ARG A 537 7.72 88.73 33.59
CA ARG A 537 7.25 89.44 34.77
C ARG A 537 7.35 90.94 34.59
N THR A 538 6.31 91.51 33.99
CA THR A 538 5.84 92.90 34.16
C THR A 538 6.91 94.01 34.19
N MET A 539 7.06 94.72 33.07
CA MET A 539 6.53 96.09 32.94
C MET A 539 6.31 96.43 31.46
#